data_AF-A0A9P6MP92-F1
#
_entry.id   AF-A0A9P6MP92-F1
#
_cell.length_a   1.000
_cell.length_b   1.000
_cell.length_c   1.000
_cell.angle_alpha   90.00
_cell.angle_beta   90.00
_cell.angle_gamma   90.00
#
_symmetry.space_group_name_H-M   'P 1'
#
loop_
_entity.id
_entity.type
_entity.pdbx_description
1 polymer ?
#
loop_
_entity_poly.entity_id
_entity_poly.type
_entity_poly.pdbx_seq_one_letter_code
_entity_poly.pdbx_strand_id
1 'polypeptide(L)'
;MEETQLFRLIGTADTVEIPVSHVGGQNIVYWVDIKQVFKDVEYVKNGKVAVNMLKDQIGNNIEPPRIKHLPDRVLDVVTSIPPSTISAAESNFQEYIVEKVDGLTVTSHEIKNMVAEALENQKLMQDRLALIQKKAEAILVQNYELLEYTIPRLFVVLPETPTPWDPATMVRTKFRLYFICECGEHTKVPRSTFPNHLHLAKHEGYVIKKPTEFFRKYGPFLMAMLHSIKIGTGIAGHVVPALANLKVVDVIDSTLSAVDSVTKEVIDGVDYSIKYLEENRTQIQMSNEVDIDGDEVALRNLDSYFTRVEGLEGVDLRQLGSYLKANSSDNLLGNLYRITTDKGHVKWVCIDHYRQAYKEREQQDFEKAVQVNGGSYDPQLGKVVISLESKIRAEEFFVALAKARHVDDLDITFDWECGRRDLEALEEALKKSRVSILRLDLLRFRTSLGRKLLATSTQYETLYHIVELPNTKRVHVVLPKELVKLSDFKPKGQLDLHKLSCEMIAESMEEREFETLVKALKTNSILITLNLRYNSIGSNGAQAL
;
A
#
# COMPACT_ATOMS: atom_id res chain seq x y z
N MET A 1 40.73 18.94 -13.57
CA MET A 1 40.12 18.72 -12.24
C MET A 1 38.64 18.95 -12.43
N GLU A 2 37.81 17.99 -12.05
CA GLU A 2 36.36 18.19 -12.06
C GLU A 2 36.04 19.31 -11.07
N GLU A 3 35.26 20.29 -11.53
CA GLU A 3 34.88 21.45 -10.71
C GLU A 3 33.86 20.98 -9.67
N THR A 4 34.10 21.25 -8.38
CA THR A 4 33.27 20.77 -7.27
C THR A 4 32.77 21.93 -6.43
N GLN A 5 31.58 21.75 -5.83
CA GLN A 5 31.04 22.64 -4.82
C GLN A 5 31.19 22.00 -3.44
N LEU A 6 31.72 22.78 -2.49
CA LEU A 6 31.84 22.37 -1.10
C LEU A 6 30.53 22.62 -0.34
N PHE A 7 30.08 21.59 0.37
CA PHE A 7 28.94 21.62 1.27
C PHE A 7 29.34 21.13 2.65
N ARG A 8 28.63 21.53 3.70
CA ARG A 8 28.74 20.90 5.03
C ARG A 8 27.40 20.89 5.72
N LEU A 9 27.16 19.97 6.62
CA LEU A 9 25.96 20.03 7.46
C LEU A 9 26.06 21.25 8.39
N ILE A 10 24.98 22.00 8.57
CA ILE A 10 24.98 23.18 9.43
C ILE A 10 25.44 22.81 10.85
N GLY A 11 26.44 23.53 11.36
CA GLY A 11 27.02 23.28 12.69
C GLY A 11 28.15 22.25 12.72
N THR A 12 28.54 21.65 11.58
CA THR A 12 29.70 20.76 11.48
C THR A 12 30.90 21.46 10.84
N ALA A 13 32.10 20.93 11.08
CA ALA A 13 33.33 21.38 10.43
C ALA A 13 33.62 20.61 9.12
N ASP A 14 33.05 19.41 8.97
CA ASP A 14 33.34 18.51 7.86
C ASP A 14 32.68 18.96 6.56
N THR A 15 33.50 19.13 5.52
CA THR A 15 33.04 19.53 4.18
C THR A 15 33.05 18.35 3.22
N VAL A 16 32.01 18.28 2.39
CA VAL A 16 31.83 17.29 1.32
C VAL A 16 31.78 18.01 -0.01
N GLU A 17 32.50 17.46 -0.99
CA GLU A 17 32.53 17.98 -2.37
C GLU A 17 31.49 17.27 -3.24
N ILE A 18 30.67 18.04 -3.95
CA ILE A 18 29.69 17.53 -4.91
C ILE A 18 30.05 18.04 -6.31
N PRO A 19 30.10 17.18 -7.35
CA PRO A 19 30.46 17.59 -8.72
C PRO A 19 29.53 18.66 -9.30
N VAL A 20 30.13 19.62 -10.01
CA VAL A 20 29.41 20.69 -10.71
C VAL A 20 29.18 20.28 -12.16
N SER A 21 27.93 20.44 -12.62
CA SER A 21 27.54 20.21 -14.01
C SER A 21 27.51 21.53 -14.79
N HIS A 22 27.96 21.50 -16.04
CA HIS A 22 27.89 22.66 -16.94
C HIS A 22 26.71 22.53 -17.91
N VAL A 23 25.68 23.36 -17.73
CA VAL A 23 24.46 23.30 -18.55
C VAL A 23 24.10 24.70 -19.04
N GLY A 24 24.02 24.87 -20.35
CA GLY A 24 23.59 26.14 -20.97
C GLY A 24 24.46 27.36 -20.64
N GLY A 25 25.77 27.17 -20.46
CA GLY A 25 26.71 28.24 -20.09
C GLY A 25 26.76 28.56 -18.59
N GLN A 26 26.07 27.79 -17.75
CA GLN A 26 26.06 27.98 -16.29
C GLN A 26 26.55 26.73 -15.56
N ASN A 27 27.36 26.97 -14.52
CA ASN A 27 27.81 25.95 -13.58
C ASN A 27 26.74 25.77 -12.48
N ILE A 28 26.26 24.54 -12.33
CA ILE A 28 25.13 24.18 -11.46
C ILE A 28 25.42 22.91 -10.64
N VAL A 29 24.67 22.75 -9.55
CA VAL A 29 24.64 21.50 -8.77
C VAL A 29 23.19 21.03 -8.72
N TYR A 30 22.94 19.76 -9.07
CA TYR A 30 21.59 19.20 -9.00
C TYR A 30 21.19 18.92 -7.56
N TRP A 31 19.92 19.21 -7.26
CA TRP A 31 19.36 19.01 -5.92
C TRP A 31 19.26 17.54 -5.54
N VAL A 32 19.08 16.65 -6.52
CA VAL A 32 19.04 15.21 -6.29
C VAL A 32 20.37 14.68 -5.76
N ASP A 33 21.50 15.20 -6.28
CA ASP A 33 22.84 14.80 -5.86
C ASP A 33 23.11 15.28 -4.42
N ILE A 34 22.62 16.48 -4.08
CA ILE A 34 22.67 16.99 -2.70
C ILE A 34 21.84 16.11 -1.75
N LYS A 35 20.63 15.68 -2.16
CA LYS A 35 19.76 14.79 -1.36
C LYS A 35 20.29 13.36 -1.24
N GLN A 36 21.12 12.92 -2.17
CA GLN A 36 21.77 11.60 -2.10
C GLN A 36 22.88 11.58 -1.04
N VAL A 37 23.63 12.67 -0.94
CA VAL A 37 24.73 12.82 0.04
C VAL A 37 24.19 13.16 1.42
N PHE A 38 23.24 14.09 1.50
CA PHE A 38 22.61 14.52 2.75
C PHE A 38 21.13 14.10 2.73
N LYS A 39 20.75 13.13 3.57
CA LYS A 39 19.34 12.75 3.69
C LYS A 39 18.55 13.90 4.32
N ASP A 40 17.31 14.08 3.87
CA ASP A 40 16.38 15.07 4.42
C ASP A 40 16.83 16.53 4.29
N VAL A 41 17.55 16.90 3.22
CA VAL A 41 17.88 18.32 2.96
C VAL A 41 16.62 19.15 2.76
N GLU A 42 16.46 20.16 3.61
CA GLU A 42 15.39 21.13 3.55
C GLU A 42 15.80 22.31 2.67
N TYR A 43 16.94 22.93 2.95
CA TYR A 43 17.51 24.00 2.14
C TYR A 43 19.02 24.13 2.35
N VAL A 44 19.66 24.90 1.47
CA VAL A 44 21.08 25.23 1.55
C VAL A 44 21.22 26.72 1.80
N LYS A 45 22.20 27.12 2.61
CA LYS A 45 22.51 28.53 2.86
C LYS A 45 23.99 28.82 2.61
N ASN A 46 24.27 30.06 2.21
CA ASN A 46 25.60 30.63 2.15
C ASN A 46 25.72 31.65 3.30
N GLY A 47 26.33 31.24 4.42
CA GLY A 47 26.37 32.03 5.64
C GLY A 47 24.98 32.24 6.26
N LYS A 48 24.46 33.46 6.18
CA LYS A 48 23.13 33.83 6.70
C LYS A 48 22.03 33.88 5.62
N VAL A 49 22.36 33.61 4.37
CA VAL A 49 21.45 33.79 3.23
C VAL A 49 21.11 32.44 2.63
N ALA A 50 19.82 32.14 2.45
CA ALA A 50 19.37 30.94 1.77
C ALA A 50 19.75 30.97 0.29
N VAL A 51 20.24 29.85 -0.22
CA VAL A 51 20.55 29.66 -1.64
C VAL A 51 19.27 29.19 -2.33
N ASN A 52 18.75 30.03 -3.22
CA ASN A 52 17.52 29.74 -3.94
C ASN A 52 17.76 28.76 -5.08
N MET A 53 16.72 27.98 -5.40
CA MET A 53 16.66 27.19 -6.64
C MET A 53 16.72 28.12 -7.85
N LEU A 54 17.37 27.65 -8.91
CA LEU A 54 17.37 28.35 -10.18
C LEU A 54 15.96 28.34 -10.77
N LYS A 55 15.59 29.51 -11.29
CA LYS A 55 14.27 29.77 -11.86
C LYS A 55 14.39 30.14 -13.33
N ASP A 56 13.38 29.78 -14.11
CA ASP A 56 13.27 30.17 -15.50
C ASP A 56 12.96 31.67 -15.63
N GLN A 57 12.89 32.15 -16.87
CA GLN A 57 12.69 33.57 -17.19
C GLN A 57 11.33 34.11 -16.73
N ILE A 58 10.40 33.24 -16.32
CA ILE A 58 9.05 33.58 -15.87
C ILE A 58 8.96 33.43 -14.33
N GLY A 59 10.02 32.95 -13.67
CA GLY A 59 10.15 32.86 -12.22
C GLY A 59 9.76 31.52 -11.61
N ASN A 60 9.54 30.49 -12.43
CA ASN A 60 9.25 29.12 -11.95
C ASN A 60 10.55 28.36 -11.71
N ASN A 61 10.56 27.44 -10.74
CA ASN A 61 11.74 26.60 -10.51
C ASN A 61 12.02 25.73 -11.73
N ILE A 62 13.28 25.65 -12.14
CA ILE A 62 13.67 24.85 -13.29
C ILE A 62 13.80 23.39 -12.87
N GLU A 63 13.17 22.49 -13.62
CA GLU A 63 13.26 21.04 -13.43
C GLU A 63 14.37 20.41 -14.31
N PRO A 64 15.13 19.41 -13.83
CA PRO A 64 15.18 18.97 -12.43
C PRO A 64 15.79 20.04 -11.50
N PRO A 65 15.42 20.09 -10.21
CA PRO A 65 15.75 21.19 -9.32
C PRO A 65 17.26 21.31 -9.14
N ARG A 66 17.76 22.53 -9.14
CA ARG A 66 19.20 22.81 -9.18
C ARG A 66 19.51 24.19 -8.61
N ILE A 67 20.69 24.31 -8.02
CA ILE A 67 21.23 25.57 -7.50
C ILE A 67 22.44 26.01 -8.32
N LYS A 68 22.71 27.31 -8.31
CA LYS A 68 23.90 27.87 -8.96
C LYS A 68 25.16 27.50 -8.20
N HIS A 69 26.22 27.14 -8.91
CA HIS A 69 27.54 26.97 -8.31
C HIS A 69 28.09 28.31 -7.80
N LEU A 70 28.64 28.29 -6.59
CA LEU A 70 29.25 29.40 -5.88
C LEU A 70 30.70 29.02 -5.55
N PRO A 71 31.66 29.35 -6.43
CA PRO A 71 33.05 28.96 -6.25
C PRO A 71 33.64 29.56 -4.97
N ASP A 72 34.58 28.84 -4.37
CA ASP A 72 35.31 29.22 -3.15
C ASP A 72 34.42 29.49 -1.91
N ARG A 73 33.19 28.97 -1.91
CA ARG A 73 32.25 29.05 -0.79
C ARG A 73 31.88 27.66 -0.31
N VAL A 74 31.85 27.49 1.00
CA VAL A 74 31.27 26.31 1.64
C VAL A 74 29.82 26.61 1.96
N LEU A 75 28.90 25.79 1.42
CA LEU A 75 27.48 25.97 1.60
C LEU A 75 26.97 25.08 2.75
N ASP A 76 26.25 25.68 3.70
CA ASP A 76 25.69 24.94 4.82
C ASP A 76 24.38 24.29 4.37
N VAL A 77 24.33 22.98 4.46
CA VAL A 77 23.15 22.14 4.23
C VAL A 77 22.37 22.06 5.52
N VAL A 78 21.10 22.42 5.46
CA VAL A 78 20.16 22.31 6.57
C VAL A 78 19.26 21.13 6.29
N THR A 79 19.33 20.10 7.13
CA THR A 79 18.46 18.92 7.05
C THR A 79 17.31 19.04 8.02
N SER A 80 16.16 18.46 7.68
CA SER A 80 14.96 18.49 8.53
C SER A 80 15.06 17.57 9.77
N ILE A 81 16.18 16.84 9.94
CA ILE A 81 16.54 16.14 11.19
C ILE A 81 18.08 16.24 11.40
N PRO A 82 18.60 16.71 12.54
CA PRO A 82 20.02 16.53 12.90
C PRO A 82 20.27 15.06 13.28
N PRO A 83 21.31 14.41 12.75
CA PRO A 83 21.60 13.03 13.09
C PRO A 83 22.16 12.97 14.51
N SER A 84 21.29 12.63 15.47
CA SER A 84 21.64 11.82 16.63
C SER A 84 23.01 12.11 17.25
N THR A 85 23.10 13.20 18.01
CA THR A 85 24.06 13.28 19.13
C THR A 85 23.39 13.89 20.36
N ILE A 86 22.13 13.55 20.58
CA ILE A 86 21.41 13.99 21.79
C ILE A 86 22.01 13.33 23.03
N SER A 87 22.57 12.12 22.94
CA SER A 87 23.22 11.49 24.10
C SER A 87 24.56 12.14 24.53
N ALA A 88 25.41 12.58 23.60
CA ALA A 88 26.71 13.18 23.97
C ALA A 88 26.65 14.71 24.14
N ALA A 89 25.75 15.41 23.44
CA ALA A 89 25.54 16.83 23.63
C ALA A 89 24.73 17.14 24.91
N GLU A 90 23.79 16.28 25.31
CA GLU A 90 23.18 16.40 26.64
C GLU A 90 24.20 16.09 27.73
N SER A 91 25.07 15.09 27.55
CA SER A 91 26.15 14.81 28.51
C SER A 91 27.12 16.00 28.64
N ASN A 92 27.59 16.59 27.52
CA ASN A 92 28.52 17.74 27.53
C ASN A 92 27.85 19.04 28.00
N PHE A 93 26.57 19.25 27.72
CA PHE A 93 25.82 20.42 28.22
C PHE A 93 25.47 20.25 29.71
N GLN A 94 25.17 19.03 30.15
CA GLN A 94 25.00 18.69 31.57
C GLN A 94 26.31 18.87 32.33
N GLU A 95 27.44 18.38 31.81
CA GLU A 95 28.78 18.59 32.39
C GLU A 95 29.11 20.09 32.49
N TYR A 96 28.83 20.85 31.44
CA TYR A 96 29.02 22.30 31.41
C TYR A 96 28.13 23.05 32.41
N ILE A 97 26.87 22.62 32.59
CA ILE A 97 25.97 23.21 33.60
C ILE A 97 26.44 22.84 35.01
N VAL A 98 26.83 21.60 35.27
CA VAL A 98 27.38 21.16 36.56
C VAL A 98 28.64 21.96 36.93
N GLU A 99 29.58 22.13 35.99
CA GLU A 99 30.80 22.91 36.16
C GLU A 99 30.50 24.40 36.47
N LYS A 100 29.52 25.00 35.77
CA LYS A 100 29.08 26.39 36.03
C LYS A 100 28.33 26.54 37.36
N VAL A 101 27.56 25.53 37.75
CA VAL A 101 26.80 25.50 39.01
C VAL A 101 27.76 25.37 40.19
N ASP A 102 28.81 24.55 40.08
CA ASP A 102 29.86 24.43 41.10
C ASP A 102 30.64 25.74 41.30
N GLY A 103 30.86 26.51 40.22
CA GLY A 103 31.55 27.81 40.24
C GLY A 103 30.76 28.99 40.86
N LEU A 104 29.46 28.84 41.17
CA LEU A 104 28.67 29.91 41.80
C LEU A 104 28.98 30.03 43.32
N THR A 105 29.43 31.20 43.76
CA THR A 105 29.68 31.51 45.18
C THR A 105 28.36 31.72 45.93
N VAL A 106 28.14 30.92 46.99
CA VAL A 106 27.25 30.98 48.19
C VAL A 106 25.82 31.61 48.12
N THR A 107 25.47 32.47 47.18
CA THR A 107 24.10 32.96 46.91
C THR A 107 23.61 32.34 45.59
N SER A 108 22.83 31.27 45.50
CA SER A 108 21.85 30.70 46.42
C SER A 108 21.95 29.17 46.33
N HIS A 109 22.15 28.51 47.48
CA HIS A 109 22.12 27.04 47.60
C HIS A 109 20.85 26.44 46.98
N GLU A 110 19.74 27.18 47.02
CA GLU A 110 18.44 26.80 46.47
C GLU A 110 18.49 26.67 44.94
N ILE A 111 19.20 27.56 44.23
CA ILE A 111 19.30 27.51 42.75
C ILE A 111 20.13 26.30 42.30
N LYS A 112 21.21 25.99 43.02
CA LYS A 112 22.03 24.80 42.72
C LYS A 112 21.21 23.52 42.91
N ASN A 113 20.47 23.43 44.01
CA ASN A 113 19.61 22.29 44.30
C ASN A 113 18.48 22.17 43.27
N MET A 114 17.81 23.27 42.92
CA MET A 114 16.75 23.27 41.91
C MET A 114 17.26 22.85 40.51
N VAL A 115 18.46 23.25 40.12
CA VAL A 115 19.04 22.87 38.83
C VAL A 115 19.47 21.40 38.83
N ALA A 116 20.08 20.91 39.91
CA ALA A 116 20.43 19.50 40.06
C ALA A 116 19.17 18.61 40.04
N GLU A 117 18.14 19.00 40.80
CA GLU A 117 16.83 18.32 40.84
C GLU A 117 16.12 18.36 39.48
N ALA A 118 16.16 19.48 38.76
CA ALA A 118 15.59 19.58 37.41
C ALA A 118 16.31 18.66 36.41
N LEU A 119 17.63 18.52 36.53
CA LEU A 119 18.44 17.68 35.66
C LEU A 119 18.19 16.19 35.91
N GLU A 120 18.09 15.82 37.18
CA GLU A 120 17.75 14.46 37.61
C GLU A 120 16.33 14.08 37.15
N ASN A 121 15.37 14.99 37.31
CA ASN A 121 14.01 14.84 36.80
C ASN A 121 13.95 14.70 35.28
N GLN A 122 14.78 15.45 34.55
CA GLN A 122 14.87 15.32 33.09
C GLN A 122 15.39 13.94 32.68
N LYS A 123 16.48 13.47 33.30
CA LYS A 123 17.07 12.15 33.03
C LYS A 123 16.08 11.04 33.34
N LEU A 124 15.42 11.11 34.49
CA LEU A 124 14.35 10.19 34.89
C LEU A 124 13.23 10.13 33.85
N MET A 125 12.80 11.27 33.30
CA MET A 125 11.77 11.33 32.27
C MET A 125 12.21 10.67 30.94
N GLN A 126 13.47 10.88 30.54
CA GLN A 126 14.03 10.24 29.35
C GLN A 126 14.12 8.71 29.50
N ASP A 127 14.60 8.22 30.65
CA ASP A 127 14.70 6.79 30.92
C ASP A 127 13.33 6.11 30.91
N ARG A 128 12.29 6.78 31.44
CA ARG A 128 10.90 6.30 31.36
C ARG A 128 10.41 6.19 29.92
N LEU A 129 10.68 7.19 29.07
CA LEU A 129 10.27 7.17 27.67
C LEU A 129 10.98 6.05 26.88
N ALA A 130 12.27 5.86 27.11
CA ALA A 130 13.05 4.79 26.48
C ALA A 130 12.50 3.40 26.85
N LEU A 131 12.15 3.18 28.12
CA LEU A 131 11.53 1.94 28.59
C LEU A 131 10.17 1.68 27.91
N ILE A 132 9.31 2.70 27.86
CA ILE A 132 7.99 2.61 27.23
C ILE A 132 8.12 2.27 25.74
N GLN A 133 9.04 2.94 25.04
CA GLN A 133 9.29 2.69 23.63
C GLN A 133 9.75 1.25 23.39
N LYS A 134 10.74 0.77 24.16
CA LYS A 134 11.22 -0.62 24.08
C LYS A 134 10.09 -1.64 24.25
N LYS A 135 9.16 -1.39 25.18
CA LYS A 135 8.02 -2.30 25.42
C LYS A 135 7.00 -2.27 24.29
N ALA A 136 6.76 -1.12 23.69
CA ALA A 136 5.90 -1.03 22.52
C ALA A 136 6.51 -1.67 21.26
N GLU A 137 7.82 -1.55 21.09
CA GLU A 137 8.54 -2.27 20.03
C GLU A 137 8.35 -3.78 20.17
N ALA A 138 8.45 -4.32 21.39
CA ALA A 138 8.19 -5.72 21.65
C ALA A 138 6.76 -6.14 21.24
N ILE A 139 5.73 -5.32 21.53
CA ILE A 139 4.34 -5.57 21.13
C ILE A 139 4.20 -5.65 19.60
N LEU A 140 4.79 -4.71 18.87
CA LEU A 140 4.62 -4.58 17.42
C LEU A 140 5.42 -5.63 16.64
N VAL A 141 6.60 -6.00 17.14
CA VAL A 141 7.51 -7.00 16.55
C VAL A 141 7.10 -8.43 16.89
N GLN A 142 6.20 -8.62 17.86
CA GLN A 142 5.75 -9.95 18.25
C GLN A 142 5.17 -10.70 17.05
N ASN A 143 5.86 -11.77 16.64
CA ASN A 143 5.52 -12.60 15.50
C ASN A 143 4.95 -13.91 16.03
N TYR A 144 3.74 -14.26 15.57
CA TYR A 144 3.05 -15.47 16.00
C TYR A 144 2.85 -16.44 14.85
N GLU A 145 2.98 -17.73 15.14
CA GLU A 145 2.75 -18.83 14.20
C GLU A 145 1.25 -19.05 13.95
N LEU A 146 0.94 -19.68 12.81
CA LEU A 146 -0.33 -19.67 12.08
C LEU A 146 -1.60 -20.12 12.84
N LEU A 147 -1.50 -20.74 14.02
CA LEU A 147 -2.55 -21.57 14.61
C LEU A 147 -3.33 -20.97 15.80
N GLU A 148 -2.85 -19.93 16.48
CA GLU A 148 -3.41 -19.57 17.80
C GLU A 148 -4.27 -18.29 17.85
N TYR A 149 -4.34 -17.50 16.76
CA TYR A 149 -4.94 -16.15 16.78
C TYR A 149 -6.22 -16.05 15.96
N THR A 150 -7.35 -15.98 16.65
CA THR A 150 -8.69 -15.83 16.07
C THR A 150 -9.27 -14.42 16.22
N ILE A 151 -8.59 -13.50 16.91
CA ILE A 151 -9.06 -12.12 17.15
C ILE A 151 -7.95 -11.07 16.97
N PRO A 152 -8.29 -9.79 16.68
CA PRO A 152 -7.33 -8.69 16.63
C PRO A 152 -6.66 -8.41 17.98
N ARG A 153 -5.39 -8.01 17.93
CA ARG A 153 -4.55 -7.81 19.14
C ARG A 153 -4.19 -6.36 19.45
N LEU A 154 -4.13 -5.50 18.43
CA LEU A 154 -3.77 -4.11 18.61
C LEU A 154 -5.03 -3.30 18.84
N PHE A 155 -5.07 -2.59 19.96
CA PHE A 155 -6.18 -1.73 20.31
C PHE A 155 -5.72 -0.58 21.21
N VAL A 156 -6.51 0.49 21.20
CA VAL A 156 -6.43 1.59 22.17
C VAL A 156 -7.77 1.76 22.86
N VAL A 157 -7.76 2.50 23.96
CA VAL A 157 -8.95 2.89 24.70
C VAL A 157 -8.99 4.40 24.78
N LEU A 158 -10.13 4.97 24.40
CA LEU A 158 -10.36 6.42 24.38
C LEU A 158 -11.67 6.75 25.13
N PRO A 159 -11.79 7.94 25.74
CA PRO A 159 -13.04 8.35 26.37
C PRO A 159 -14.14 8.55 25.32
N GLU A 160 -15.40 8.28 25.68
CA GLU A 160 -16.56 8.53 24.78
C GLU A 160 -16.72 10.01 24.44
N THR A 161 -16.36 10.88 25.37
CA THR A 161 -16.38 12.34 25.20
C THR A 161 -15.09 12.91 25.80
N PRO A 162 -14.17 13.46 25.00
CA PRO A 162 -13.00 14.15 25.52
C PRO A 162 -13.46 15.35 26.34
N THR A 163 -13.14 15.35 27.62
CA THR A 163 -13.39 16.49 28.53
C THR A 163 -12.06 16.92 29.13
N PRO A 164 -11.92 18.18 29.59
CA PRO A 164 -10.74 18.59 30.33
C PRO A 164 -10.48 17.62 31.48
N TRP A 165 -9.21 17.23 31.65
CA TRP A 165 -8.82 16.28 32.68
C TRP A 165 -9.20 16.78 34.08
N ASP A 166 -10.02 16.00 34.80
CA ASP A 166 -10.38 16.22 36.19
C ASP A 166 -10.40 14.87 36.95
N PRO A 167 -9.47 14.63 37.89
CA PRO A 167 -9.42 13.41 38.70
C PRO A 167 -10.73 13.08 39.41
N ALA A 168 -11.53 14.08 39.78
CA ALA A 168 -12.82 13.87 40.47
C ALA A 168 -13.87 13.19 39.57
N THR A 169 -13.73 13.32 38.24
CA THR A 169 -14.64 12.74 37.24
C THR A 169 -14.18 11.38 36.71
N MET A 170 -13.01 10.92 37.14
CA MET A 170 -12.37 9.67 36.70
C MET A 170 -13.31 8.46 36.81
N VAL A 171 -14.05 8.34 37.92
CA VAL A 171 -14.99 7.22 38.19
C VAL A 171 -16.21 7.23 37.26
N ARG A 172 -16.58 8.39 36.73
CA ARG A 172 -17.76 8.57 35.85
C ARG A 172 -17.41 8.50 34.36
N THR A 173 -16.12 8.48 34.04
CA THR A 173 -15.65 8.47 32.66
C THR A 173 -16.04 7.16 31.98
N LYS A 174 -16.63 7.26 30.80
CA LYS A 174 -16.93 6.10 29.94
C LYS A 174 -15.85 5.97 28.88
N PHE A 175 -15.44 4.73 28.65
CA PHE A 175 -14.37 4.41 27.72
C PHE A 175 -14.84 3.44 26.64
N ARG A 176 -14.30 3.62 25.44
CA ARG A 176 -14.46 2.72 24.32
C ARG A 176 -13.13 2.18 23.84
N LEU A 177 -13.11 0.89 23.52
CA LEU A 177 -11.99 0.21 22.88
C LEU A 177 -12.09 0.33 21.37
N TYR A 178 -11.00 0.71 20.72
CA TYR A 178 -10.86 0.79 19.27
C TYR A 178 -9.71 -0.12 18.80
N PHE A 179 -9.97 -0.98 17.83
CA PHE A 179 -8.94 -1.83 17.23
C PHE A 179 -8.13 -1.06 16.19
N ILE A 180 -6.88 -1.49 16.01
CA ILE A 180 -5.92 -0.87 15.10
C ILE A 180 -5.65 -1.82 13.93
N CYS A 181 -5.67 -1.28 12.72
CA CYS A 181 -5.23 -1.97 11.52
C CYS A 181 -3.72 -2.16 11.52
N GLU A 182 -3.26 -3.40 11.43
CA GLU A 182 -1.85 -3.80 11.38
C GLU A 182 -1.23 -3.65 9.97
N CYS A 183 -1.68 -2.70 9.16
CA CYS A 183 -1.08 -2.46 7.84
C CYS A 183 0.34 -1.90 7.97
N GLY A 184 1.14 -2.08 6.91
CA GLY A 184 2.54 -1.65 6.88
C GLY A 184 3.17 -1.98 5.53
N GLU A 185 4.48 -2.21 5.50
CA GLU A 185 5.17 -2.54 4.24
C GLU A 185 4.61 -3.81 3.57
N HIS A 186 4.12 -4.78 4.35
CA HIS A 186 3.52 -6.02 3.82
C HIS A 186 2.14 -5.84 3.17
N THR A 187 1.50 -4.69 3.34
CA THR A 187 0.26 -4.32 2.64
C THR A 187 0.51 -3.29 1.54
N LYS A 188 1.77 -2.87 1.35
CA LYS A 188 2.12 -1.83 0.39
C LYS A 188 2.02 -2.38 -1.02
N VAL A 189 1.14 -1.78 -1.79
CA VAL A 189 0.98 -2.06 -3.22
C VAL A 189 1.63 -0.94 -4.03
N PRO A 190 2.40 -1.25 -5.08
CA PRO A 190 2.95 -0.24 -5.98
C PRO A 190 1.82 0.69 -6.48
N ARG A 191 2.06 2.01 -6.48
CA ARG A 191 1.10 3.06 -6.89
C ARG A 191 -0.15 3.22 -6.01
N SER A 192 -0.20 2.61 -4.81
CA SER A 192 -1.27 2.87 -3.84
C SER A 192 -1.15 4.26 -3.22
N THR A 193 -2.27 4.98 -3.14
CA THR A 193 -2.39 6.25 -2.40
C THR A 193 -2.79 6.04 -0.94
N PHE A 194 -3.10 4.80 -0.53
CA PHE A 194 -3.46 4.50 0.86
C PHE A 194 -2.24 4.59 1.78
N PRO A 195 -2.34 5.27 2.93
CA PRO A 195 -1.23 5.34 3.86
C PRO A 195 -1.02 3.96 4.51
N ASN A 196 0.19 3.43 4.38
CA ASN A 196 0.60 2.10 4.88
C ASN A 196 1.22 2.21 6.27
N HIS A 197 0.46 2.80 7.19
CA HIS A 197 0.84 3.08 8.58
C HIS A 197 -0.29 2.64 9.51
N LEU A 198 0.01 2.30 10.77
CA LEU A 198 -1.04 1.87 11.72
C LEU A 198 -2.10 2.96 11.87
N HIS A 199 -3.37 2.57 11.81
CA HIS A 199 -4.51 3.47 11.95
C HIS A 199 -5.70 2.74 12.59
N LEU A 200 -6.64 3.49 13.16
CA LEU A 200 -7.84 2.91 13.77
C LEU A 200 -8.72 2.26 12.70
N ALA A 201 -9.16 1.04 12.97
CA ALA A 201 -10.13 0.37 12.12
C ALA A 201 -11.49 1.08 12.19
N LYS A 202 -12.19 1.14 11.06
CA LYS A 202 -13.48 1.83 10.97
C LYS A 202 -14.58 1.04 11.70
N HIS A 203 -14.81 1.36 12.97
CA HIS A 203 -15.92 0.85 13.79
C HIS A 203 -16.27 1.82 14.94
N GLU A 204 -17.45 1.69 15.53
CA GLU A 204 -17.97 2.61 16.56
C GLU A 204 -17.24 2.55 17.92
N GLY A 205 -16.26 1.65 18.08
CA GLY A 205 -15.68 1.32 19.38
C GLY A 205 -16.56 0.38 20.23
N TYR A 206 -15.94 -0.30 21.20
CA TYR A 206 -16.62 -1.22 22.11
C TYR A 206 -16.67 -0.64 23.51
N VAL A 207 -17.86 -0.58 24.11
CA VAL A 207 -18.01 -0.16 25.51
C VAL A 207 -17.36 -1.18 26.43
N ILE A 208 -16.50 -0.71 27.34
CA ILE A 208 -15.79 -1.54 28.30
C ILE A 208 -16.68 -1.84 29.51
N LYS A 209 -16.89 -3.13 29.77
CA LYS A 209 -17.47 -3.68 31.00
C LYS A 209 -16.38 -3.76 32.06
N LYS A 210 -16.74 -3.48 33.31
CA LYS A 210 -15.83 -3.53 34.46
C LYS A 210 -14.49 -2.77 34.24
N PRO A 211 -14.53 -1.44 34.02
CA PRO A 211 -13.34 -0.66 33.68
C PRO A 211 -12.17 -0.86 34.65
N THR A 212 -12.41 -0.97 35.95
CA THR A 212 -11.35 -1.17 36.95
C THR A 212 -10.57 -2.48 36.75
N GLU A 213 -11.26 -3.60 36.52
CA GLU A 213 -10.61 -4.90 36.25
C GLU A 213 -9.87 -4.86 34.91
N PHE A 214 -10.48 -4.26 33.90
CA PHE A 214 -9.91 -4.10 32.57
C PHE A 214 -8.60 -3.29 32.61
N PHE A 215 -8.60 -2.11 33.23
CA PHE A 215 -7.41 -1.25 33.31
C PHE A 215 -6.32 -1.84 34.22
N ARG A 216 -6.68 -2.58 35.27
CA ARG A 216 -5.71 -3.35 36.06
C ARG A 216 -4.99 -4.41 35.23
N LYS A 217 -5.68 -5.01 34.25
CA LYS A 217 -5.13 -6.06 33.40
C LYS A 217 -4.38 -5.53 32.18
N TYR A 218 -5.03 -4.65 31.40
CA TYR A 218 -4.52 -4.16 30.11
C TYR A 218 -3.88 -2.77 30.20
N GLY A 219 -3.91 -2.10 31.36
CA GLY A 219 -3.33 -0.77 31.56
C GLY A 219 -1.87 -0.64 31.12
N PRO A 220 -0.96 -1.57 31.50
CA PRO A 220 0.42 -1.56 31.03
C PRO A 220 0.54 -1.62 29.50
N PHE A 221 -0.23 -2.49 28.85
CA PHE A 221 -0.27 -2.59 27.38
C PHE A 221 -0.78 -1.28 26.75
N LEU A 222 -1.86 -0.72 27.28
CA LEU A 222 -2.45 0.52 26.79
C LEU A 222 -1.50 1.69 26.95
N MET A 223 -0.76 1.76 28.07
CA MET A 223 0.24 2.80 28.29
C MET A 223 1.32 2.75 27.20
N ALA A 224 1.87 1.57 26.91
CA ALA A 224 2.87 1.39 25.86
C ALA A 224 2.34 1.78 24.47
N MET A 225 1.12 1.35 24.13
CA MET A 225 0.49 1.66 22.84
C MET A 225 0.15 3.14 22.68
N LEU A 226 -0.46 3.77 23.70
CA LEU A 226 -0.86 5.18 23.66
C LEU A 226 0.36 6.10 23.58
N HIS A 227 1.44 5.83 24.33
CA HIS A 227 2.67 6.60 24.20
C HIS A 227 3.35 6.42 22.85
N SER A 228 3.30 5.21 22.27
CA SER A 228 3.89 4.97 20.95
C SER A 228 3.16 5.72 19.85
N ILE A 229 1.83 5.74 19.93
CA ILE A 229 0.98 6.54 19.05
C ILE A 229 1.21 8.04 19.29
N LYS A 230 1.41 8.46 20.54
CA LYS A 230 1.68 9.86 20.91
C LYS A 230 3.00 10.36 20.31
N ILE A 231 4.06 9.57 20.41
CA ILE A 231 5.43 9.94 19.99
C ILE A 231 5.60 9.80 18.47
N GLY A 232 5.01 8.78 17.85
CA GLY A 232 5.16 8.49 16.43
C GLY A 232 6.55 7.97 16.08
N THR A 233 6.65 6.67 15.83
CA THR A 233 7.92 6.00 15.55
C THR A 233 7.82 5.02 14.39
N GLY A 234 8.90 4.84 13.65
CA GLY A 234 9.05 3.72 12.73
C GLY A 234 9.59 2.51 13.49
N ILE A 235 8.78 1.47 13.67
CA ILE A 235 9.16 0.26 14.41
C ILE A 235 9.11 -0.94 13.47
N ALA A 236 10.26 -1.55 13.17
CA ALA A 236 10.37 -2.82 12.44
C ALA A 236 9.54 -2.94 11.14
N GLY A 237 9.49 -1.86 10.33
CA GLY A 237 8.72 -1.82 9.07
C GLY A 237 7.25 -1.45 9.23
N HIS A 238 6.80 -1.15 10.45
CA HIS A 238 5.56 -0.45 10.74
C HIS A 238 5.85 1.05 10.94
N VAL A 239 5.11 1.91 10.25
CA VAL A 239 5.11 3.35 10.55
C VAL A 239 3.98 3.58 11.56
N VAL A 240 4.32 3.96 12.79
CA VAL A 240 3.36 4.52 13.75
C VAL A 240 3.39 6.04 13.51
N PRO A 241 2.34 6.64 12.94
CA PRO A 241 2.33 8.08 12.75
C PRO A 241 2.38 8.76 14.13
N ALA A 242 3.13 9.87 14.23
CA ALA A 242 2.97 10.80 15.36
C ALA A 242 1.50 11.19 15.46
N LEU A 243 1.01 11.45 16.67
CA LEU A 243 -0.42 11.72 16.94
C LEU A 243 -1.03 12.80 16.02
N ALA A 244 -0.22 13.77 15.59
CA ALA A 244 -0.57 14.81 14.62
C ALA A 244 -0.92 14.28 13.20
N ASN A 245 -0.55 13.05 12.88
CA ASN A 245 -0.71 12.39 11.57
C ASN A 245 -1.64 11.16 11.64
N LEU A 246 -2.24 10.84 12.79
CA LEU A 246 -3.17 9.71 12.93
C LEU A 246 -4.52 10.08 12.28
N LYS A 247 -4.61 9.88 10.96
CA LYS A 247 -5.85 10.08 10.22
C LYS A 247 -6.85 8.98 10.61
N VAL A 248 -7.97 9.37 11.23
CA VAL A 248 -9.17 8.53 11.23
C VAL A 248 -9.60 8.43 9.77
N VAL A 249 -9.63 7.22 9.20
CA VAL A 249 -10.00 7.04 7.80
C VAL A 249 -11.52 7.17 7.65
N ASP A 250 -11.94 8.43 7.61
CA ASP A 250 -13.09 9.01 6.95
C ASP A 250 -12.70 10.49 6.85
N VAL A 251 -12.50 11.12 5.69
CA VAL A 251 -13.55 11.34 4.71
C VAL A 251 -12.92 11.46 3.32
N ILE A 252 -13.27 10.53 2.43
CA ILE A 252 -13.41 10.88 1.02
C ILE A 252 -14.60 11.85 1.01
N ASP A 253 -14.32 13.14 0.75
CA ASP A 253 -15.30 14.22 0.47
C ASP A 253 -15.76 15.19 1.58
N SER A 254 -14.93 15.56 2.58
CA SER A 254 -15.29 16.69 3.46
C SER A 254 -14.15 17.63 3.81
N THR A 255 -14.53 18.89 3.99
CA THR A 255 -13.69 20.07 4.20
C THR A 255 -12.65 19.90 5.32
N LEU A 256 -11.47 20.50 5.11
CA LEU A 256 -10.31 20.49 6.03
C LEU A 256 -10.66 20.67 7.53
N SER A 257 -11.66 21.49 7.85
CA SER A 257 -12.09 21.77 9.24
C SER A 257 -12.69 20.58 9.99
N ALA A 258 -13.33 19.63 9.30
CA ALA A 258 -13.90 18.44 9.94
C ALA A 258 -12.81 17.43 10.32
N VAL A 259 -11.76 17.34 9.50
CA VAL A 259 -10.59 16.48 9.75
C VAL A 259 -9.81 17.01 10.96
N ASP A 260 -9.59 18.33 11.05
CA ASP A 260 -8.89 18.95 12.19
C ASP A 260 -9.63 18.73 13.52
N SER A 261 -10.97 18.78 13.51
CA SER A 261 -11.80 18.52 14.70
C SER A 261 -11.68 17.07 15.19
N VAL A 262 -11.75 16.10 14.26
CA VAL A 262 -11.63 14.67 14.58
C VAL A 262 -10.21 14.33 15.05
N THR A 263 -9.18 14.90 14.43
CA THR A 263 -7.78 14.73 14.85
C THR A 263 -7.56 15.30 16.26
N LYS A 264 -8.16 16.46 16.58
CA LYS A 264 -8.08 17.04 17.93
C LYS A 264 -8.79 16.20 18.98
N GLU A 265 -9.97 15.67 18.70
CA GLU A 265 -10.71 14.79 19.63
C GLU A 265 -9.92 13.51 19.96
N VAL A 266 -9.23 12.94 18.96
CA VAL A 266 -8.36 11.78 19.16
C VAL A 266 -7.12 12.15 19.98
N ILE A 267 -6.50 13.31 19.71
CA ILE A 267 -5.36 13.81 20.49
C ILE A 267 -5.76 13.99 21.96
N ASP A 268 -6.84 14.73 22.21
CA ASP A 268 -7.36 15.01 23.54
C ASP A 268 -7.76 13.72 24.25
N GLY A 269 -8.36 12.76 23.51
CA GLY A 269 -8.71 11.44 24.03
C GLY A 269 -7.51 10.58 24.42
N VAL A 270 -6.42 10.62 23.64
CA VAL A 270 -5.17 9.91 23.97
C VAL A 270 -4.53 10.51 25.21
N ASP A 271 -4.43 11.84 25.29
CA ASP A 271 -3.87 12.53 26.45
C ASP A 271 -4.70 12.27 27.72
N TYR A 272 -6.03 12.27 27.59
CA TYR A 272 -6.92 11.90 28.69
C TYR A 272 -6.66 10.47 29.17
N SER A 273 -6.51 9.53 28.24
CA SER A 273 -6.33 8.12 28.57
C SER A 273 -4.98 7.84 29.24
N ILE A 274 -3.91 8.55 28.82
CA ILE A 274 -2.60 8.49 29.49
C ILE A 274 -2.72 8.98 30.93
N LYS A 275 -3.29 10.17 31.14
CA LYS A 275 -3.48 10.73 32.49
C LYS A 275 -4.33 9.82 33.39
N TYR A 276 -5.38 9.21 32.82
CA TYR A 276 -6.20 8.23 33.52
C TYR A 276 -5.38 7.02 33.99
N LEU A 277 -4.51 6.48 33.13
CA LEU A 277 -3.68 5.33 33.46
C LEU A 277 -2.61 5.68 34.50
N GLU A 278 -2.02 6.87 34.43
CA GLU A 278 -1.07 7.38 35.42
C GLU A 278 -1.71 7.50 36.81
N GLU A 279 -2.88 8.14 36.89
CA GLU A 279 -3.63 8.32 38.14
C GLU A 279 -4.09 6.96 38.71
N ASN A 280 -4.59 6.06 37.85
CA ASN A 280 -5.00 4.71 38.25
C ASN A 280 -3.81 3.90 38.81
N ARG A 281 -2.63 4.03 38.20
CA ARG A 281 -1.40 3.38 38.66
C ARG A 281 -0.98 3.90 40.04
N THR A 282 -1.01 5.22 40.25
CA THR A 282 -0.68 5.84 41.54
C THR A 282 -1.62 5.38 42.64
N GLN A 283 -2.93 5.33 42.39
CA GLN A 283 -3.92 4.82 43.35
C GLN A 283 -3.69 3.34 43.72
N ILE A 284 -3.24 2.51 42.77
CA ILE A 284 -2.89 1.10 43.03
C ILE A 284 -1.61 1.01 43.88
N GLN A 285 -0.64 1.91 43.68
CA GLN A 285 0.61 1.94 44.45
C GLN A 285 0.40 2.41 45.89
N MET A 286 -0.39 3.46 46.10
CA MET A 286 -0.71 3.97 47.45
C MET A 286 -1.45 2.96 48.32
N SER A 287 -2.05 1.92 47.72
CA SER A 287 -2.67 0.82 48.47
C SER A 287 -1.71 -0.26 48.97
N ASN A 288 -0.41 -0.19 48.60
CA ASN A 288 0.59 -1.23 48.83
C ASN A 288 1.92 -0.76 49.48
N GLU A 289 2.06 0.51 49.90
CA GLU A 289 3.38 1.01 50.30
C GLU A 289 3.86 0.66 51.73
N VAL A 290 5.14 0.26 51.76
CA VAL A 290 6.09 0.30 52.88
C VAL A 290 7.06 1.46 52.61
N ASP A 291 7.36 2.26 53.63
CA ASP A 291 8.21 3.46 53.59
C ASP A 291 9.66 3.19 53.11
N ILE A 292 10.01 3.48 51.85
CA ILE A 292 11.40 3.65 51.35
C ILE A 292 11.47 4.70 50.20
N ASP A 293 12.58 5.44 50.13
CA ASP A 293 12.93 6.61 49.31
C ASP A 293 12.72 6.54 47.77
N GLY A 294 12.48 7.68 47.13
CA GLY A 294 11.47 7.86 46.05
C GLY A 294 11.84 7.69 44.56
N ASP A 295 13.09 7.90 44.12
CA ASP A 295 13.35 8.08 42.67
C ASP A 295 13.79 6.80 41.92
N GLU A 296 14.72 6.02 42.47
CA GLU A 296 15.11 4.71 41.90
C GLU A 296 13.93 3.71 41.97
N VAL A 297 13.08 3.88 43.00
CA VAL A 297 11.83 3.16 43.19
C VAL A 297 10.84 3.47 42.06
N ALA A 298 10.76 4.72 41.58
CA ALA A 298 9.79 5.09 40.56
C ALA A 298 10.07 4.44 39.18
N LEU A 299 11.34 4.33 38.76
CA LEU A 299 11.72 3.60 37.55
C LEU A 299 11.55 2.09 37.71
N ARG A 300 11.98 1.51 38.84
CA ARG A 300 11.77 0.09 39.14
C ARG A 300 10.29 -0.27 39.21
N ASN A 301 9.47 0.65 39.71
CA ASN A 301 8.01 0.52 39.76
C ASN A 301 7.38 0.60 38.37
N LEU A 302 7.90 1.46 37.49
CA LEU A 302 7.44 1.53 36.11
C LEU A 302 7.87 0.27 35.32
N ASP A 303 9.09 -0.21 35.51
CA ASP A 303 9.55 -1.47 34.92
C ASP A 303 8.78 -2.69 35.45
N SER A 304 8.48 -2.71 36.75
CA SER A 304 7.57 -3.67 37.38
C SER A 304 6.17 -3.62 36.76
N TYR A 305 5.62 -2.41 36.53
CA TYR A 305 4.35 -2.21 35.86
C TYR A 305 4.35 -2.76 34.42
N PHE A 306 5.46 -2.59 33.69
CA PHE A 306 5.66 -3.11 32.33
C PHE A 306 6.17 -4.56 32.26
N THR A 307 6.47 -5.22 33.38
CA THR A 307 6.93 -6.62 33.39
C THR A 307 5.89 -7.55 32.75
N ARG A 308 4.60 -7.17 32.82
CA ARG A 308 3.47 -7.91 32.24
C ARG A 308 3.19 -7.61 30.76
N VAL A 309 4.00 -6.77 30.11
CA VAL A 309 3.75 -6.29 28.73
C VAL A 309 4.43 -7.14 27.65
N GLU A 310 5.36 -8.02 28.02
CA GLU A 310 6.13 -8.82 27.06
C GLU A 310 5.33 -9.90 26.30
N GLY A 311 4.04 -10.05 26.59
CA GLY A 311 3.13 -10.77 25.71
C GLY A 311 1.74 -10.90 26.31
N LEU A 312 0.77 -10.15 25.77
CA LEU A 312 -0.62 -10.59 25.87
C LEU A 312 -0.71 -11.92 25.11
N GLU A 313 -0.64 -13.04 25.82
CA GLU A 313 -0.74 -14.37 25.23
C GLU A 313 -2.10 -14.54 24.53
N GLY A 314 -2.23 -15.51 23.62
CA GLY A 314 -3.52 -15.80 22.96
C GLY A 314 -4.67 -16.00 23.97
N VAL A 315 -4.38 -16.45 25.20
CA VAL A 315 -5.34 -16.56 26.31
C VAL A 315 -5.83 -15.18 26.79
N ASP A 316 -4.92 -14.21 26.94
CA ASP A 316 -5.27 -12.87 27.42
C ASP A 316 -6.11 -12.09 26.41
N LEU A 317 -5.86 -12.30 25.12
CA LEU A 317 -6.69 -11.75 24.07
C LEU A 317 -8.05 -12.44 24.01
N ARG A 318 -8.15 -13.76 24.16
CA ARG A 318 -9.45 -14.46 24.28
C ARG A 318 -10.31 -13.91 25.42
N GLN A 319 -9.69 -13.49 26.53
CA GLN A 319 -10.40 -12.85 27.65
C GLN A 319 -10.83 -11.41 27.35
N LEU A 320 -10.25 -10.72 26.36
CA LEU A 320 -10.59 -9.34 26.01
C LEU A 320 -12.08 -9.20 25.71
N GLY A 321 -12.65 -10.13 24.94
CA GLY A 321 -14.06 -10.14 24.59
C GLY A 321 -15.01 -10.17 25.81
N SER A 322 -14.59 -10.75 26.94
CA SER A 322 -15.40 -10.76 28.18
C SER A 322 -15.61 -9.36 28.78
N TYR A 323 -14.67 -8.44 28.51
CA TYR A 323 -14.75 -7.04 28.92
C TYR A 323 -15.49 -6.16 27.93
N LEU A 324 -15.94 -6.67 26.77
CA LEU A 324 -16.58 -5.83 25.75
C LEU A 324 -18.09 -6.05 25.73
N LYS A 325 -18.86 -4.96 25.61
CA LYS A 325 -20.29 -5.04 25.31
C LYS A 325 -20.46 -5.38 23.82
N ALA A 326 -21.29 -6.40 23.53
CA ALA A 326 -21.63 -6.76 22.17
C ALA A 326 -22.24 -5.54 21.45
N ASN A 327 -21.75 -5.27 20.24
CA ASN A 327 -22.36 -4.31 19.34
C ASN A 327 -23.59 -4.94 18.66
N SER A 328 -24.39 -4.13 17.99
CA SER A 328 -25.61 -4.58 17.28
C SER A 328 -25.36 -5.58 16.15
N SER A 329 -24.10 -5.86 15.80
CA SER A 329 -23.71 -6.68 14.64
C SER A 329 -22.99 -8.00 15.00
N ASP A 330 -22.89 -8.38 16.27
CA ASP A 330 -22.16 -9.58 16.77
C ASP A 330 -20.68 -9.68 16.33
N ASN A 331 -20.15 -8.68 15.61
CA ASN A 331 -18.79 -8.69 15.09
C ASN A 331 -17.85 -8.10 16.13
N LEU A 332 -17.17 -8.96 16.90
CA LEU A 332 -16.15 -8.59 17.89
C LEU A 332 -14.77 -8.27 17.27
N LEU A 333 -14.63 -8.33 15.94
CA LEU A 333 -13.34 -8.18 15.23
C LEU A 333 -13.07 -6.76 14.74
N GLY A 334 -13.94 -5.79 15.06
CA GLY A 334 -13.69 -4.37 14.78
C GLY A 334 -13.58 -4.04 13.29
N ASN A 335 -14.27 -4.81 12.44
CA ASN A 335 -14.17 -4.72 10.97
C ASN A 335 -12.74 -4.95 10.44
N LEU A 336 -11.92 -5.71 11.17
CA LEU A 336 -10.63 -6.19 10.72
C LEU A 336 -10.73 -7.58 10.12
N TYR A 337 -9.84 -7.85 9.16
CA TYR A 337 -9.78 -9.06 8.37
C TYR A 337 -8.40 -9.68 8.54
N ARG A 338 -8.39 -11.00 8.76
CA ARG A 338 -7.17 -11.78 8.91
C ARG A 338 -6.49 -11.96 7.55
N ILE A 339 -5.21 -11.64 7.48
CA ILE A 339 -4.33 -11.94 6.34
C ILE A 339 -3.12 -12.74 6.80
N THR A 340 -2.48 -13.42 5.86
CA THR A 340 -1.19 -14.08 6.05
C THR A 340 -0.18 -13.41 5.12
N THR A 341 0.91 -12.90 5.69
CA THR A 341 2.01 -12.29 4.92
C THR A 341 2.79 -13.36 4.15
N ASP A 342 3.61 -12.93 3.19
CA ASP A 342 4.59 -13.77 2.46
C ASP A 342 5.50 -14.58 3.41
N LYS A 343 5.89 -13.99 4.54
CA LYS A 343 6.67 -14.63 5.60
C LYS A 343 5.88 -15.61 6.48
N GLY A 344 4.60 -15.84 6.19
CA GLY A 344 3.74 -16.75 6.96
C GLY A 344 3.14 -16.15 8.25
N HIS A 345 3.34 -14.87 8.52
CA HIS A 345 2.80 -14.23 9.73
C HIS A 345 1.33 -13.87 9.58
N VAL A 346 0.56 -14.02 10.66
CA VAL A 346 -0.85 -13.61 10.72
C VAL A 346 -0.94 -12.13 11.12
N LYS A 347 -1.67 -11.33 10.35
CA LYS A 347 -1.93 -9.90 10.62
C LYS A 347 -3.42 -9.58 10.45
N TRP A 348 -3.90 -8.56 11.16
CA TRP A 348 -5.29 -8.08 11.08
C TRP A 348 -5.34 -6.70 10.42
N VAL A 349 -5.96 -6.62 9.25
CA VAL A 349 -6.00 -5.38 8.44
C VAL A 349 -7.43 -4.94 8.16
N CYS A 350 -7.64 -3.64 7.90
CA CYS A 350 -8.96 -3.12 7.59
C CYS A 350 -9.47 -3.65 6.24
N ILE A 351 -10.78 -3.49 5.98
CA ILE A 351 -11.41 -3.97 4.74
C ILE A 351 -10.74 -3.40 3.49
N ASP A 352 -10.25 -2.17 3.54
CA ASP A 352 -9.64 -1.51 2.39
C ASP A 352 -8.30 -2.15 2.04
N HIS A 353 -7.43 -2.35 3.04
CA HIS A 353 -6.17 -3.06 2.87
C HIS A 353 -6.37 -4.54 2.52
N TYR A 354 -7.35 -5.21 3.12
CA TYR A 354 -7.71 -6.59 2.77
C TYR A 354 -8.09 -6.73 1.30
N ARG A 355 -9.01 -5.87 0.84
CA ARG A 355 -9.44 -5.84 -0.56
C ARG A 355 -8.29 -5.52 -1.48
N GLN A 356 -7.41 -4.60 -1.11
CA GLN A 356 -6.28 -4.21 -1.95
C GLN A 356 -5.27 -5.36 -2.11
N ALA A 357 -4.87 -6.00 -1.01
CA ALA A 357 -3.96 -7.15 -1.03
C ALA A 357 -4.56 -8.34 -1.79
N TYR A 358 -5.86 -8.60 -1.64
CA TYR A 358 -6.56 -9.66 -2.38
C TYR A 358 -6.55 -9.40 -3.90
N LYS A 359 -6.87 -8.18 -4.32
CA LYS A 359 -6.90 -7.78 -5.74
C LYS A 359 -5.52 -7.86 -6.40
N GLU A 360 -4.47 -7.50 -5.67
CA GLU A 360 -3.08 -7.61 -6.16
C GLU A 360 -2.67 -9.07 -6.34
N ARG A 361 -3.07 -9.94 -5.39
CA ARG A 361 -2.81 -11.38 -5.50
C ARG A 361 -3.49 -11.99 -6.72
N GLU A 362 -4.75 -11.63 -6.99
CA GLU A 362 -5.46 -12.08 -8.20
C GLU A 362 -4.75 -11.64 -9.48
N GLN A 363 -4.21 -10.42 -9.51
CA GLN A 363 -3.42 -9.91 -10.63
C GLN A 363 -2.07 -10.64 -10.78
N GLN A 364 -1.38 -10.93 -9.68
CA GLN A 364 -0.13 -11.72 -9.70
C GLN A 364 -0.35 -13.17 -10.13
N ASP A 365 -1.45 -13.79 -9.71
CA ASP A 365 -1.81 -15.14 -10.14
C ASP A 365 -2.10 -15.19 -11.64
N PHE A 366 -2.71 -14.13 -12.19
CA PHE A 366 -2.85 -13.95 -13.63
C PHE A 366 -1.51 -13.81 -14.35
N GLU A 367 -0.61 -12.96 -13.85
CA GLU A 367 0.73 -12.77 -14.45
C GLU A 367 1.54 -14.07 -14.47
N LYS A 368 1.47 -14.86 -13.38
CA LYS A 368 2.06 -16.20 -13.33
C LYS A 368 1.43 -17.14 -14.36
N ALA A 369 0.10 -17.14 -14.51
CA ALA A 369 -0.58 -17.96 -15.50
C ALA A 369 -0.14 -17.61 -16.94
N VAL A 370 0.10 -16.33 -17.24
CA VAL A 370 0.68 -15.89 -18.52
C VAL A 370 2.09 -16.44 -18.69
N GLN A 371 2.94 -16.26 -17.68
CA GLN A 371 4.35 -16.67 -17.72
C GLN A 371 4.52 -18.19 -17.90
N VAL A 372 3.73 -19.00 -17.19
CA VAL A 372 3.77 -20.47 -17.27
C VAL A 372 3.39 -20.98 -18.67
N ASN A 373 2.56 -20.24 -19.39
CA ASN A 373 2.20 -20.53 -20.78
C ASN A 373 3.17 -19.88 -21.80
N GLY A 374 4.29 -19.34 -21.36
CA GLY A 374 5.25 -18.66 -22.24
C GLY A 374 4.71 -17.39 -22.90
N GLY A 375 3.61 -16.84 -22.39
CA GLY A 375 3.00 -15.62 -22.89
C GLY A 375 3.75 -14.35 -22.47
N SER A 376 3.45 -13.26 -23.14
CA SER A 376 3.95 -11.92 -22.82
C SER A 376 2.82 -11.06 -22.26
N TYR A 377 3.11 -10.30 -21.21
CA TYR A 377 2.20 -9.33 -20.63
C TYR A 377 2.90 -7.97 -20.50
N ASP A 378 2.28 -6.93 -21.04
CA ASP A 378 2.68 -5.53 -20.88
C ASP A 378 1.76 -4.86 -19.84
N PRO A 379 2.25 -4.60 -18.61
CA PRO A 379 1.45 -3.98 -17.55
C PRO A 379 1.06 -2.52 -17.80
N GLN A 380 1.78 -1.82 -18.69
CA GLN A 380 1.48 -0.42 -19.00
C GLN A 380 0.31 -0.32 -19.99
N LEU A 381 0.29 -1.21 -20.98
CA LEU A 381 -0.77 -1.27 -21.98
C LEU A 381 -1.93 -2.18 -21.57
N GLY A 382 -1.74 -3.03 -20.55
CA GLY A 382 -2.70 -4.07 -20.20
C GLY A 382 -2.86 -5.09 -21.34
N LYS A 383 -1.77 -5.31 -22.10
CA LYS A 383 -1.78 -6.14 -23.31
C LYS A 383 -1.17 -7.51 -23.04
N VAL A 384 -1.85 -8.56 -23.46
CA VAL A 384 -1.43 -9.95 -23.30
C VAL A 384 -1.34 -10.60 -24.67
N VAL A 385 -0.24 -11.31 -24.93
CA VAL A 385 -0.08 -12.17 -26.10
C VAL A 385 0.26 -13.57 -25.62
N ILE A 386 -0.57 -14.56 -25.91
CA ILE A 386 -0.45 -15.90 -25.35
C ILE A 386 -0.88 -16.99 -26.34
N SER A 387 -0.08 -18.06 -26.40
CA SER A 387 -0.46 -19.31 -27.08
C SER A 387 -0.65 -20.39 -26.03
N LEU A 388 -1.85 -20.95 -25.93
CA LEU A 388 -2.16 -22.00 -24.98
C LEU A 388 -1.91 -23.35 -25.64
N GLU A 389 -1.12 -24.20 -24.99
CA GLU A 389 -0.70 -25.50 -25.54
C GLU A 389 -1.68 -26.65 -25.22
N SER A 390 -2.52 -26.51 -24.20
CA SER A 390 -3.47 -27.54 -23.80
C SER A 390 -4.72 -26.97 -23.13
N LYS A 391 -5.78 -27.79 -23.11
CA LYS A 391 -7.05 -27.45 -22.46
C LYS A 391 -6.93 -27.22 -20.96
N ILE A 392 -6.09 -28.00 -20.28
CA ILE A 392 -5.87 -27.86 -18.83
C ILE A 392 -5.28 -26.48 -18.52
N ARG A 393 -4.23 -26.10 -19.24
CA ARG A 393 -3.61 -24.78 -19.07
C ARG A 393 -4.55 -23.64 -19.46
N ALA A 394 -5.43 -23.86 -20.43
CA ALA A 394 -6.45 -22.91 -20.82
C ALA A 394 -7.46 -22.66 -19.70
N GLU A 395 -7.95 -23.72 -19.05
CA GLU A 395 -8.87 -23.60 -17.92
C GLU A 395 -8.25 -22.82 -16.76
N GLU A 396 -7.00 -23.12 -16.40
CA GLU A 396 -6.26 -22.38 -15.37
C GLU A 396 -6.10 -20.90 -15.74
N PHE A 397 -5.72 -20.62 -16.99
CA PHE A 397 -5.60 -19.27 -17.50
C PHE A 397 -6.93 -18.52 -17.48
N PHE A 398 -8.04 -19.15 -17.89
CA PHE A 398 -9.37 -18.55 -17.89
C PHE A 398 -9.87 -18.20 -16.48
N VAL A 399 -9.59 -19.05 -15.49
CA VAL A 399 -9.90 -18.77 -14.08
C VAL A 399 -9.14 -17.53 -13.59
N ALA A 400 -7.87 -17.38 -13.98
CA ALA A 400 -7.07 -16.23 -13.61
C ALA A 400 -7.51 -14.95 -14.36
N LEU A 401 -7.79 -15.07 -15.66
CA LEU A 401 -8.28 -13.97 -16.52
C LEU A 401 -9.59 -13.38 -16.00
N ALA A 402 -10.51 -14.23 -15.52
CA ALA A 402 -11.79 -13.80 -14.96
C ALA A 402 -11.65 -12.93 -13.69
N LYS A 403 -10.50 -12.97 -13.01
CA LYS A 403 -10.21 -12.20 -11.79
C LYS A 403 -9.27 -11.01 -12.04
N ALA A 404 -8.57 -11.01 -13.17
CA ALA A 404 -7.59 -9.99 -13.52
C ALA A 404 -8.23 -8.60 -13.72
N ARG A 405 -7.52 -7.55 -13.31
CA ARG A 405 -8.03 -6.16 -13.36
C ARG A 405 -7.38 -5.30 -14.42
N HIS A 406 -6.17 -5.66 -14.84
CA HIS A 406 -5.33 -4.85 -15.72
C HIS A 406 -5.08 -5.54 -17.07
N VAL A 407 -6.14 -6.11 -17.65
CA VAL A 407 -6.09 -6.72 -18.97
C VAL A 407 -7.16 -6.07 -19.83
N ASP A 408 -6.72 -5.28 -20.81
CA ASP A 408 -7.58 -4.57 -21.77
C ASP A 408 -7.49 -5.19 -23.17
N ASP A 409 -6.29 -5.59 -23.59
CA ASP A 409 -5.99 -6.18 -24.90
C ASP A 409 -5.51 -7.63 -24.73
N LEU A 410 -6.23 -8.58 -25.31
CA LEU A 410 -5.91 -10.00 -25.27
C LEU A 410 -5.76 -10.55 -26.68
N ASP A 411 -4.56 -11.00 -27.02
CA ASP A 411 -4.23 -11.78 -28.21
C ASP A 411 -4.01 -13.24 -27.81
N ILE A 412 -4.93 -14.12 -28.20
CA ILE A 412 -4.99 -15.51 -27.75
C ILE A 412 -5.02 -16.49 -28.93
N THR A 413 -4.14 -17.47 -28.85
CA THR A 413 -4.05 -18.60 -29.80
C THR A 413 -4.21 -19.92 -29.07
N PHE A 414 -4.91 -20.87 -29.71
CA PHE A 414 -5.04 -22.25 -29.23
C PHE A 414 -4.17 -23.17 -30.10
N ASP A 415 -3.15 -23.79 -29.52
CA ASP A 415 -2.25 -24.72 -30.23
C ASP A 415 -2.81 -26.15 -30.32
N TRP A 416 -4.09 -26.34 -30.02
CA TRP A 416 -4.83 -27.59 -30.21
C TRP A 416 -6.06 -27.40 -31.11
N GLU A 417 -6.70 -28.50 -31.51
CA GLU A 417 -7.96 -28.46 -32.23
C GLU A 417 -9.09 -27.87 -31.35
N CYS A 418 -9.31 -26.57 -31.45
CA CYS A 418 -10.28 -25.84 -30.66
C CYS A 418 -11.72 -26.21 -31.08
N GLY A 419 -12.59 -26.49 -30.11
CA GLY A 419 -14.01 -26.78 -30.34
C GLY A 419 -14.93 -25.84 -29.57
N ARG A 420 -16.24 -26.02 -29.76
CA ARG A 420 -17.30 -25.19 -29.14
C ARG A 420 -17.13 -24.98 -27.63
N ARG A 421 -16.88 -26.05 -26.87
CA ARG A 421 -16.71 -25.98 -25.40
C ARG A 421 -15.53 -25.11 -24.97
N ASP A 422 -14.47 -25.09 -25.77
CA ASP A 422 -13.28 -24.29 -25.47
C ASP A 422 -13.61 -22.78 -25.65
N LEU A 423 -14.40 -22.45 -26.67
CA LEU A 423 -14.91 -21.08 -26.88
C LEU A 423 -15.93 -20.66 -25.82
N GLU A 424 -16.82 -21.56 -25.38
CA GLU A 424 -17.78 -21.27 -24.29
C GLU A 424 -17.05 -20.98 -22.98
N ALA A 425 -15.96 -21.72 -22.68
CA ALA A 425 -15.12 -21.45 -21.52
C ALA A 425 -14.43 -20.08 -21.61
N LEU A 426 -13.93 -19.71 -22.80
CA LEU A 426 -13.37 -18.37 -23.04
C LEU A 426 -14.44 -17.28 -22.88
N GLU A 427 -15.64 -17.47 -23.43
CA GLU A 427 -16.77 -16.53 -23.29
C GLU A 427 -17.10 -16.27 -21.81
N GLU A 428 -17.20 -17.33 -20.99
CA GLU A 428 -17.47 -17.21 -19.56
C GLU A 428 -16.37 -16.47 -18.79
N ALA A 429 -15.12 -16.63 -19.19
CA ALA A 429 -14.01 -15.86 -18.63
C ALA A 429 -14.10 -14.38 -19.04
N LEU A 430 -14.38 -14.10 -20.31
CA LEU A 430 -14.52 -12.74 -20.85
C LEU A 430 -15.68 -11.96 -20.23
N LYS A 431 -16.80 -12.63 -19.90
CA LYS A 431 -17.93 -12.01 -19.16
C LYS A 431 -17.51 -11.40 -17.82
N LYS A 432 -16.51 -12.00 -17.17
CA LYS A 432 -16.02 -11.60 -15.85
C LYS A 432 -14.77 -10.73 -15.92
N SER A 433 -14.09 -10.70 -17.05
CA SER A 433 -12.87 -9.95 -17.26
C SER A 433 -13.15 -8.50 -17.71
N ARG A 434 -12.07 -7.72 -17.84
CA ARG A 434 -12.08 -6.33 -18.34
C ARG A 434 -11.56 -6.21 -19.78
N VAL A 435 -11.39 -7.33 -20.47
CA VAL A 435 -10.89 -7.36 -21.85
C VAL A 435 -11.84 -6.58 -22.74
N SER A 436 -11.34 -5.52 -23.38
CA SER A 436 -12.11 -4.69 -24.31
C SER A 436 -11.68 -4.87 -25.77
N ILE A 437 -10.45 -5.33 -25.99
CA ILE A 437 -9.89 -5.68 -27.30
C ILE A 437 -9.51 -7.16 -27.26
N LEU A 438 -10.08 -7.94 -28.16
CA LEU A 438 -9.79 -9.37 -28.29
C LEU A 438 -9.29 -9.66 -29.70
N ARG A 439 -8.11 -10.26 -29.83
CA ARG A 439 -7.67 -10.97 -31.03
C ARG A 439 -7.71 -12.46 -30.74
N LEU A 440 -8.48 -13.20 -31.52
CA LEU A 440 -8.73 -14.63 -31.35
C LEU A 440 -8.29 -15.39 -32.59
N ASP A 441 -7.29 -16.25 -32.45
CA ASP A 441 -6.83 -17.12 -33.52
C ASP A 441 -7.61 -18.45 -33.54
N LEU A 442 -8.34 -18.68 -34.62
CA LEU A 442 -9.16 -19.88 -34.85
C LEU A 442 -8.63 -20.75 -36.00
N LEU A 443 -7.36 -20.62 -36.40
CA LEU A 443 -6.81 -21.40 -37.52
C LEU A 443 -6.93 -22.92 -37.31
N ARG A 444 -6.84 -23.38 -36.06
CA ARG A 444 -7.01 -24.80 -35.69
C ARG A 444 -8.43 -25.14 -35.19
N PHE A 445 -9.43 -24.34 -35.54
CA PHE A 445 -10.80 -24.57 -35.08
C PHE A 445 -11.47 -25.73 -35.83
N ARG A 446 -11.95 -26.73 -35.09
CA ARG A 446 -12.60 -27.91 -35.67
C ARG A 446 -14.02 -27.57 -36.09
N THR A 447 -14.22 -27.35 -37.39
CA THR A 447 -15.53 -27.52 -38.01
C THR A 447 -15.85 -28.99 -38.13
N SER A 448 -17.07 -29.42 -37.82
CA SER A 448 -17.56 -30.75 -38.20
C SER A 448 -17.74 -30.83 -39.72
N LEU A 449 -16.62 -30.89 -40.45
CA LEU A 449 -16.53 -30.96 -41.90
C LEU A 449 -16.89 -32.39 -42.32
N GLY A 450 -18.20 -32.65 -42.46
CA GLY A 450 -18.69 -33.97 -42.87
C GLY A 450 -20.17 -34.04 -43.22
N ARG A 451 -20.99 -33.05 -42.86
CA ARG A 451 -22.36 -32.94 -43.35
C ARG A 451 -22.60 -31.52 -43.84
N LYS A 452 -23.30 -31.43 -44.97
CA LYS A 452 -23.86 -30.19 -45.55
C LYS A 452 -23.97 -29.10 -44.49
N LEU A 453 -23.25 -27.99 -44.68
CA LEU A 453 -23.41 -26.75 -43.93
C LEU A 453 -24.91 -26.40 -43.91
N LEU A 454 -25.59 -26.87 -42.86
CA LEU A 454 -26.94 -26.46 -42.55
C LEU A 454 -26.82 -25.05 -41.99
N ALA A 455 -27.66 -24.15 -42.47
CA ALA A 455 -27.69 -22.71 -42.21
C ALA A 455 -27.94 -22.30 -40.73
N THR A 456 -27.65 -23.19 -39.78
CA THR A 456 -27.87 -23.03 -38.33
C THR A 456 -26.73 -23.70 -37.54
N SER A 457 -25.48 -23.49 -37.95
CA SER A 457 -24.33 -23.99 -37.19
C SER A 457 -24.24 -23.25 -35.85
N THR A 458 -24.72 -23.91 -34.79
CA THR A 458 -24.64 -23.48 -33.38
C THR A 458 -23.20 -23.28 -32.87
N GLN A 459 -22.19 -23.60 -33.68
CA GLN A 459 -20.77 -23.47 -33.34
C GLN A 459 -20.26 -22.03 -33.46
N TYR A 460 -20.93 -21.19 -34.24
CA TYR A 460 -20.60 -19.76 -34.35
C TYR A 460 -21.44 -18.88 -33.43
N GLU A 461 -22.52 -19.42 -32.84
CA GLU A 461 -23.35 -18.74 -31.82
C GLU A 461 -22.49 -18.21 -30.68
N THR A 462 -21.52 -19.00 -30.18
CA THR A 462 -20.58 -18.57 -29.15
C THR A 462 -19.72 -17.36 -29.58
N LEU A 463 -19.31 -17.28 -30.85
CA LEU A 463 -18.58 -16.10 -31.33
C LEU A 463 -19.47 -14.87 -31.38
N TYR A 464 -20.76 -15.02 -31.74
CA TYR A 464 -21.71 -13.90 -31.64
C TYR A 464 -21.85 -13.43 -30.20
N HIS A 465 -21.99 -14.35 -29.25
CA HIS A 465 -22.08 -13.99 -27.84
C HIS A 465 -20.83 -13.24 -27.36
N ILE A 466 -19.63 -13.66 -27.77
CA ILE A 466 -18.37 -12.97 -27.46
C ILE A 466 -18.33 -11.54 -28.03
N VAL A 467 -18.79 -11.36 -29.28
CA VAL A 467 -18.83 -10.04 -29.94
C VAL A 467 -19.87 -9.12 -29.30
N GLU A 468 -20.97 -9.67 -28.81
CA GLU A 468 -22.05 -8.93 -28.15
C GLU A 468 -21.78 -8.64 -26.67
N LEU A 469 -20.67 -9.14 -26.10
CA LEU A 469 -20.33 -8.84 -24.71
C LEU A 469 -20.28 -7.32 -24.48
N PRO A 470 -20.87 -6.83 -23.37
CA PRO A 470 -20.94 -5.39 -23.10
C PRO A 470 -19.55 -4.76 -22.91
N ASN A 471 -18.59 -5.56 -22.44
CA ASN A 471 -17.23 -5.11 -22.14
C ASN A 471 -16.33 -5.05 -23.39
N THR A 472 -16.67 -5.78 -24.46
CA THR A 472 -15.84 -5.83 -25.68
C THR A 472 -16.19 -4.67 -26.62
N LYS A 473 -15.14 -3.97 -27.06
CA LYS A 473 -15.20 -2.87 -28.04
C LYS A 473 -14.73 -3.31 -29.42
N ARG A 474 -13.76 -4.21 -29.47
CA ARG A 474 -13.22 -4.76 -30.71
C ARG A 474 -12.93 -6.24 -30.56
N VAL A 475 -13.40 -7.02 -31.51
CA VAL A 475 -13.08 -8.44 -31.65
C VAL A 475 -12.50 -8.63 -33.03
N HIS A 476 -11.28 -9.16 -33.08
CA HIS A 476 -10.59 -9.54 -34.29
C HIS A 476 -10.46 -11.06 -34.33
N VAL A 477 -10.99 -11.71 -35.35
CA VAL A 477 -10.93 -13.16 -35.47
C VAL A 477 -10.07 -13.54 -36.66
N VAL A 478 -9.07 -14.39 -36.44
CA VAL A 478 -8.28 -15.00 -37.50
C VAL A 478 -8.90 -16.35 -37.84
N LEU A 479 -9.29 -16.52 -39.10
CA LEU A 479 -10.08 -17.65 -39.57
C LEU A 479 -9.32 -18.45 -40.63
N PRO A 480 -9.44 -19.79 -40.63
CA PRO A 480 -8.92 -20.63 -41.70
C PRO A 480 -9.81 -20.57 -42.95
N LYS A 481 -9.24 -20.94 -44.11
CA LYS A 481 -9.87 -20.85 -45.43
C LYS A 481 -11.19 -21.63 -45.57
N GLU A 482 -11.38 -22.68 -44.77
CA GLU A 482 -12.60 -23.50 -44.79
C GLU A 482 -13.83 -22.72 -44.27
N LEU A 483 -13.59 -21.61 -43.56
CA LEU A 483 -14.62 -20.76 -42.96
C LEU A 483 -15.09 -19.61 -43.85
N VAL A 484 -14.68 -19.59 -45.10
CA VAL A 484 -15.08 -18.56 -46.07
C VAL A 484 -16.59 -18.42 -46.25
N LYS A 485 -17.34 -19.51 -46.00
CA LYS A 485 -18.80 -19.54 -46.01
C LYS A 485 -19.44 -18.89 -44.78
N LEU A 486 -18.69 -18.15 -43.97
CA LEU A 486 -19.21 -17.16 -43.02
C LEU A 486 -20.02 -16.04 -43.72
N SER A 487 -20.25 -16.08 -45.02
CA SER A 487 -21.33 -15.30 -45.66
C SER A 487 -22.72 -15.58 -45.07
N ASP A 488 -22.93 -16.73 -44.41
CA ASP A 488 -24.12 -17.03 -43.58
C ASP A 488 -24.04 -16.42 -42.16
N PHE A 489 -22.97 -15.67 -41.85
CA PHE A 489 -22.82 -14.93 -40.60
C PHE A 489 -23.74 -13.70 -40.63
N LYS A 490 -25.05 -13.95 -40.74
CA LYS A 490 -26.12 -12.98 -40.60
C LYS A 490 -26.65 -13.11 -39.18
N PRO A 491 -26.13 -12.34 -38.23
CA PRO A 491 -26.68 -12.34 -36.89
C PRO A 491 -28.16 -11.98 -36.93
N LYS A 492 -28.96 -12.65 -36.09
CA LYS A 492 -30.34 -12.26 -35.84
C LYS A 492 -30.34 -11.01 -34.97
N GLY A 493 -30.35 -9.85 -35.60
CA GLY A 493 -30.39 -8.57 -34.91
C GLY A 493 -29.35 -7.61 -35.46
N GLN A 494 -29.65 -6.33 -35.32
CA GLN A 494 -28.80 -5.22 -35.72
C GLN A 494 -27.53 -5.21 -34.83
N LEU A 495 -26.57 -6.08 -35.13
CA LEU A 495 -25.27 -6.09 -34.48
C LEU A 495 -24.56 -4.76 -34.78
N ASP A 496 -23.87 -4.20 -33.80
CA ASP A 496 -22.83 -3.21 -34.03
C ASP A 496 -21.66 -3.91 -34.76
N LEU A 497 -21.83 -4.18 -36.06
CA LEU A 497 -20.83 -4.78 -36.94
C LEU A 497 -19.49 -4.01 -36.93
N HIS A 498 -19.48 -2.78 -36.41
CA HIS A 498 -18.28 -2.00 -36.16
C HIS A 498 -17.32 -2.61 -35.13
N LYS A 499 -17.79 -3.53 -34.26
CA LYS A 499 -16.95 -4.19 -33.25
C LYS A 499 -16.18 -5.39 -33.81
N LEU A 500 -16.73 -6.09 -34.80
CA LEU A 500 -16.15 -7.33 -35.32
C LEU A 500 -15.30 -7.04 -36.56
N SER A 501 -14.12 -7.65 -36.58
CA SER A 501 -13.23 -7.67 -37.73
C SER A 501 -12.72 -9.09 -37.94
N CYS A 502 -12.58 -9.48 -39.20
CA CYS A 502 -12.07 -10.80 -39.56
C CYS A 502 -10.82 -10.68 -40.44
N GLU A 503 -9.81 -11.47 -40.11
CA GLU A 503 -8.67 -11.81 -40.95
C GLU A 503 -8.81 -13.25 -41.41
N MET A 504 -8.55 -13.51 -42.68
CA MET A 504 -8.51 -14.86 -43.20
C MET A 504 -7.11 -15.18 -43.70
N ILE A 505 -6.57 -16.32 -43.25
CA ILE A 505 -5.31 -16.86 -43.73
C ILE A 505 -5.62 -18.06 -44.60
N ALA A 506 -5.36 -17.90 -45.89
CA ALA A 506 -5.48 -18.99 -46.82
C ALA A 506 -4.11 -19.65 -46.99
N GLU A 507 -3.89 -20.77 -46.32
CA GLU A 507 -2.69 -21.57 -46.52
C GLU A 507 -2.92 -22.56 -47.67
N SER A 508 -2.07 -22.50 -48.70
CA SER A 508 -2.03 -23.41 -49.85
C SER A 508 -3.40 -23.71 -50.48
N MET A 509 -3.84 -22.86 -51.40
CA MET A 509 -5.04 -23.11 -52.21
C MET A 509 -4.72 -23.58 -53.64
N GLU A 510 -5.47 -24.56 -54.10
CA GLU A 510 -5.55 -24.89 -55.52
C GLU A 510 -6.51 -23.93 -56.24
N GLU A 511 -6.33 -23.78 -57.56
CA GLU A 511 -7.09 -22.84 -58.41
C GLU A 511 -8.62 -22.97 -58.26
N ARG A 512 -9.14 -24.20 -58.17
CA ARG A 512 -10.59 -24.48 -58.01
C ARG A 512 -11.15 -24.08 -56.64
N GLU A 513 -10.33 -24.20 -55.60
CA GLU A 513 -10.71 -23.78 -54.25
C GLU A 513 -10.77 -22.26 -54.15
N PHE A 514 -9.85 -21.58 -54.85
CA PHE A 514 -9.80 -20.12 -54.91
C PHE A 514 -11.03 -19.50 -55.59
N GLU A 515 -11.51 -20.07 -56.69
CA GLU A 515 -12.74 -19.58 -57.34
C GLU A 515 -13.96 -19.68 -56.42
N THR A 516 -14.03 -20.74 -55.61
CA THR A 516 -15.10 -20.93 -54.63
C THR A 516 -15.00 -19.88 -53.52
N LEU A 517 -13.78 -19.56 -53.10
CA LEU A 517 -13.49 -18.50 -52.15
C LEU A 517 -13.96 -17.13 -52.65
N VAL A 518 -13.51 -16.72 -53.84
CA VAL A 518 -13.86 -15.43 -54.45
C VAL A 518 -15.37 -15.24 -54.55
N LYS A 519 -16.12 -16.29 -54.91
CA LYS A 519 -17.59 -16.24 -54.98
C LYS A 519 -18.23 -15.96 -53.63
N ALA A 520 -17.71 -16.54 -52.55
CA ALA A 520 -18.20 -16.27 -51.21
C ALA A 520 -17.80 -14.87 -50.72
N LEU A 521 -16.57 -14.42 -51.02
CA LEU A 521 -16.08 -13.08 -50.70
C LEU A 521 -16.94 -11.96 -51.31
N LYS A 522 -17.45 -12.15 -52.53
CA LYS A 522 -18.37 -11.19 -53.19
C LYS A 522 -19.61 -10.86 -52.35
N THR A 523 -20.00 -11.76 -51.45
CA THR A 523 -21.17 -11.59 -50.58
C THR A 523 -20.82 -11.35 -49.12
N ASN A 524 -19.53 -11.36 -48.76
CA ASN A 524 -19.07 -11.19 -47.39
C ASN A 524 -18.86 -9.70 -47.07
N SER A 525 -19.50 -9.21 -46.02
CA SER A 525 -19.42 -7.80 -45.57
C SER A 525 -18.62 -7.60 -44.29
N ILE A 526 -18.12 -8.68 -43.68
CA ILE A 526 -17.45 -8.68 -42.36
C ILE A 526 -15.93 -8.83 -42.51
N LEU A 527 -15.47 -9.53 -43.56
CA LEU A 527 -14.05 -9.72 -43.81
C LEU A 527 -13.40 -8.37 -44.17
N ILE A 528 -12.47 -7.92 -43.32
CA ILE A 528 -11.73 -6.66 -43.54
C ILE A 528 -10.31 -6.88 -44.02
N THR A 529 -9.74 -8.07 -43.79
CA THR A 529 -8.35 -8.37 -44.12
C THR A 529 -8.27 -9.78 -44.72
N LEU A 530 -7.64 -9.87 -45.89
CA LEU A 530 -7.46 -11.11 -46.61
C LEU A 530 -5.95 -11.34 -46.82
N ASN A 531 -5.40 -12.37 -46.19
CA ASN A 531 -4.00 -12.75 -46.31
C ASN A 531 -3.85 -13.93 -47.28
N LEU A 532 -3.33 -13.65 -48.47
CA LEU A 532 -3.09 -14.62 -49.55
C LEU A 532 -1.60 -14.97 -49.72
N ARG A 533 -0.74 -14.69 -48.74
CA ARG A 533 0.68 -15.01 -48.85
C ARG A 533 0.90 -16.51 -49.05
N TYR A 534 1.92 -16.87 -49.85
CA TYR A 534 2.33 -18.25 -50.10
C TYR A 534 1.23 -19.16 -50.68
N ASN A 535 0.48 -18.68 -51.67
CA ASN A 535 -0.51 -19.48 -52.40
C ASN A 535 -0.15 -19.71 -53.87
N SER A 536 -0.67 -20.79 -54.44
CA SER A 536 -0.49 -21.20 -55.84
C SER A 536 -1.74 -20.92 -56.70
N ILE A 537 -2.32 -19.71 -56.56
CA ILE A 537 -3.61 -19.35 -57.20
C ILE A 537 -3.57 -19.22 -58.74
N GLY A 538 -2.37 -19.18 -59.34
CA GLY A 538 -2.19 -19.10 -60.79
C GLY A 538 -2.74 -17.80 -61.42
N SER A 539 -2.67 -17.69 -62.76
CA SER A 539 -3.14 -16.52 -63.51
C SER A 539 -4.65 -16.32 -63.41
N ASN A 540 -5.42 -17.40 -63.43
CA ASN A 540 -6.87 -17.35 -63.37
C ASN A 540 -7.37 -16.96 -61.98
N GLY A 541 -6.70 -17.44 -60.92
CA GLY A 541 -6.97 -16.98 -59.56
C GLY A 541 -6.62 -15.50 -59.37
N ALA A 542 -5.48 -15.04 -59.92
CA ALA A 542 -5.14 -13.62 -59.90
C ALA A 542 -6.15 -12.73 -60.66
N GLN A 543 -6.77 -13.24 -61.72
CA GLN A 543 -7.85 -12.54 -62.45
C GLN A 543 -9.20 -12.56 -61.71
N ALA A 544 -9.43 -13.57 -60.87
CA ALA A 544 -10.66 -13.71 -60.08
C ALA A 544 -10.68 -12.78 -58.86
N LEU A 545 -9.51 -12.49 -58.27
CA LEU A 545 -9.32 -11.47 -57.23
C LEU A 545 -9.57 -10.06 -57.80
#